data_AF-A0A2D9PU85-F1
#
_entry.id   AF-A0A2D9PU85-F1
#
_cell.length_a   1.000
_cell.length_b   1.000
_cell.length_c   1.000
_cell.angle_alpha   90.00
_cell.angle_beta   90.00
_cell.angle_gamma   90.00
#
_symmetry.space_group_name_H-M   'P 1'
#
loop_
_entity.id
_entity.type
_entity.pdbx_description
1 polymer ?
#
loop_
_entity_poly.entity_id
_entity_poly.type
_entity_poly.pdbx_seq_one_letter_code
_entity_poly.pdbx_strand_id
1 'polypeptide(L)'
;MWQRPVRRPVGASSGRRHPRPRPGRWHGRGSRRDRGRRDGRSWLRCRPWVLRRPGCGRAYSLRQCTRKSVTLSKRAAPHEERPTVDREVSTGSEPYIVVSSDTHAGLQCEEYRPYLESSLHEEFDQYVAERHEHRRIAEEVNAEFIAEWEGENEWGLQGAYDPEVRDPVLDADGVAGEIIFADGDAVTGQESPPFGAGLHAGQITDPRLAFGGARAHNRWLEEFCATNPVRRAGVALVPITHDVDLAVAEIESLAGKPGIKGIMVPTMWHGFPAYGTDHYDRVWAACADTGLVVHTHSGEADFDSYGANVAMYISEVPFWTHRILWQLLFSGKFDRFENLRYAVVECGSYWIGDLLWKTDVNFGASWKVKKMGSRMKGLISRLPSEYFGTNVFIGASTMSTEEIRRRHVNGIDALMWGTDYPHPEGSWPKTRERLENDFQDVSIEDTRLLLGLNAIDCYGLDEAGLRVVADRVGPTPEQLGQSPDLRTPADAVEIARWWIDEYGCEMQYA
;
A
#
# COMPACT_ATOMS: atom_id res chain seq x y z
N MET A 1 -57.25 -21.39 -30.83
CA MET A 1 -57.59 -20.84 -32.17
C MET A 1 -56.34 -20.07 -32.64
N TRP A 2 -55.47 -20.74 -33.41
CA TRP A 2 -54.94 -20.34 -34.74
C TRP A 2 -54.22 -18.95 -34.73
N GLN A 3 -52.97 -18.75 -35.18
CA GLN A 3 -52.16 -19.51 -36.13
C GLN A 3 -50.70 -19.02 -36.19
N ARG A 4 -49.76 -19.94 -36.47
CA ARG A 4 -48.37 -19.72 -36.94
C ARG A 4 -48.34 -19.45 -38.46
N PRO A 5 -47.18 -19.02 -39.00
CA PRO A 5 -46.63 -19.61 -40.24
C PRO A 5 -45.15 -20.05 -40.02
N VAL A 6 -44.73 -21.30 -40.17
CA VAL A 6 -44.53 -22.20 -41.34
C VAL A 6 -43.34 -21.82 -42.24
N ARG A 7 -42.54 -22.86 -42.54
CA ARG A 7 -41.17 -22.93 -43.10
C ARG A 7 -41.15 -23.39 -44.58
N ARG A 8 -39.99 -23.11 -45.24
CA ARG A 8 -39.21 -23.89 -46.27
C ARG A 8 -39.61 -23.76 -47.76
N PRO A 9 -38.73 -24.10 -48.76
CA PRO A 9 -37.48 -24.90 -48.73
C PRO A 9 -36.22 -24.47 -49.57
N VAL A 10 -35.05 -25.00 -49.14
CA VAL A 10 -33.84 -25.62 -49.78
C VAL A 10 -33.39 -25.30 -51.24
N GLY A 11 -32.08 -25.04 -51.40
CA GLY A 11 -31.28 -25.28 -52.64
C GLY A 11 -29.77 -24.97 -52.51
N ALA A 12 -28.90 -25.96 -52.80
CA ALA A 12 -27.42 -26.06 -52.76
C ALA A 12 -26.63 -25.10 -53.72
N SER A 13 -25.30 -24.91 -53.77
CA SER A 13 -24.06 -25.35 -53.10
C SER A 13 -22.84 -24.55 -53.64
N SER A 14 -21.65 -24.77 -53.03
CA SER A 14 -20.26 -24.41 -53.41
C SER A 14 -19.72 -23.17 -52.68
N GLY A 15 -18.58 -23.16 -51.99
CA GLY A 15 -17.50 -24.14 -51.82
C GLY A 15 -16.17 -23.39 -51.86
N ARG A 16 -15.49 -23.24 -50.70
CA ARG A 16 -14.02 -23.09 -50.56
C ARG A 16 -13.64 -22.99 -49.07
N ARG A 17 -12.82 -23.94 -48.62
CA ARG A 17 -12.18 -23.99 -47.30
C ARG A 17 -10.75 -23.46 -47.42
N HIS A 18 -10.28 -22.70 -46.42
CA HIS A 18 -8.86 -22.46 -46.18
C HIS A 18 -8.41 -23.16 -44.88
N PRO A 19 -7.17 -23.69 -44.79
CA PRO A 19 -6.75 -24.59 -43.72
C PRO A 19 -6.00 -23.88 -42.56
N ARG A 20 -6.10 -24.46 -41.36
CA ARG A 20 -5.25 -24.18 -40.19
C ARG A 20 -3.95 -25.00 -40.27
N PRO A 21 -2.78 -24.50 -39.81
CA PRO A 21 -1.60 -25.33 -39.60
C PRO A 21 -1.45 -25.82 -38.14
N ARG A 22 -0.81 -26.98 -38.00
CA ARG A 22 -0.39 -27.66 -36.75
C ARG A 22 1.13 -27.44 -36.50
N PRO A 23 1.64 -27.73 -35.28
CA PRO A 23 2.89 -27.14 -34.76
C PRO A 23 4.15 -27.97 -35.08
N GLY A 24 5.30 -27.29 -35.18
CA GLY A 24 6.61 -27.89 -35.41
C GLY A 24 7.58 -27.67 -34.25
N ARG A 25 8.15 -28.78 -33.74
CA ARG A 25 9.27 -28.87 -32.78
C ARG A 25 10.55 -28.23 -33.33
N TRP A 26 11.37 -27.67 -32.45
CA TRP A 26 12.79 -27.39 -32.71
C TRP A 26 13.68 -27.94 -31.58
N HIS A 27 14.67 -28.74 -31.96
CA HIS A 27 15.86 -29.09 -31.19
C HIS A 27 17.10 -28.56 -31.95
N GLY A 28 18.15 -28.18 -31.22
CA GLY A 28 19.52 -28.42 -31.67
C GLY A 28 20.46 -27.21 -31.88
N ARG A 29 21.22 -26.90 -30.82
CA ARG A 29 22.62 -26.44 -30.73
C ARG A 29 23.42 -26.12 -32.03
N GLY A 30 24.21 -25.04 -31.97
CA GLY A 30 25.68 -25.17 -32.13
C GLY A 30 26.45 -24.27 -33.12
N SER A 31 27.17 -23.28 -32.55
CA SER A 31 28.62 -23.04 -32.74
C SER A 31 29.18 -22.02 -33.77
N ARG A 32 30.20 -21.29 -33.27
CA ARG A 32 31.39 -20.66 -33.89
C ARG A 32 31.18 -19.38 -34.73
N ARG A 33 31.61 -18.22 -34.20
CA ARG A 33 32.94 -17.56 -34.34
C ARG A 33 33.25 -17.13 -35.78
N ASP A 34 33.28 -15.82 -36.03
CA ASP A 34 34.48 -15.22 -36.64
C ASP A 34 34.68 -13.73 -36.33
N ARG A 35 35.95 -13.32 -36.38
CA ARG A 35 36.51 -12.01 -36.01
C ARG A 35 36.43 -11.01 -37.16
N GLY A 36 36.36 -9.71 -36.85
CA GLY A 36 36.66 -8.65 -37.82
C GLY A 36 36.83 -7.27 -37.18
N ARG A 37 38.08 -6.84 -36.96
CA ARG A 37 38.47 -5.45 -36.68
C ARG A 37 38.19 -4.55 -37.89
N ARG A 38 37.79 -3.29 -37.68
CA ARG A 38 38.52 -2.10 -38.19
C ARG A 38 37.94 -0.76 -37.72
N ASP A 39 38.90 0.10 -37.38
CA ASP A 39 38.96 1.55 -37.19
C ASP A 39 37.90 2.45 -37.85
N GLY A 40 37.63 3.60 -37.19
CA GLY A 40 37.04 4.77 -37.84
C GLY A 40 36.62 5.89 -36.89
N ARG A 41 37.44 6.95 -36.81
CA ARG A 41 37.23 8.18 -36.03
C ARG A 41 36.04 8.99 -36.56
N SER A 42 35.31 9.71 -35.69
CA SER A 42 35.19 11.18 -35.81
C SER A 42 34.63 11.79 -34.52
N TRP A 43 35.28 12.89 -34.11
CA TRP A 43 34.86 13.78 -33.03
C TRP A 43 34.02 14.91 -33.64
N LEU A 44 32.84 15.18 -33.08
CA LEU A 44 32.15 16.45 -33.29
C LEU A 44 31.72 17.02 -31.93
N ARG A 45 32.36 18.13 -31.57
CA ARG A 45 32.00 19.03 -30.46
C ARG A 45 30.73 19.79 -30.83
N CYS A 46 29.71 19.80 -29.96
CA CYS A 46 28.61 20.76 -30.02
C CYS A 46 28.87 21.92 -29.05
N ARG A 47 28.76 23.15 -29.57
CA ARG A 47 28.74 24.41 -28.80
C ARG A 47 27.31 24.67 -28.26
N PRO A 48 27.16 25.36 -27.12
CA PRO A 48 25.85 25.64 -26.54
C PRO A 48 25.18 26.87 -27.19
N TRP A 49 23.87 26.77 -27.38
CA TRP A 49 23.00 27.83 -27.86
C TRP A 49 22.58 28.76 -26.72
N VAL A 50 22.77 30.06 -26.91
CA VAL A 50 22.28 31.14 -26.05
C VAL A 50 20.99 31.68 -26.68
N LEU A 51 19.86 31.61 -25.95
CA LEU A 51 18.61 32.26 -26.33
C LEU A 51 18.41 33.51 -25.48
N ARG A 52 18.46 34.68 -26.12
CA ARG A 52 17.99 35.97 -25.58
C ARG A 52 16.47 36.07 -25.74
N ARG A 53 15.76 36.52 -24.69
CA ARG A 53 14.37 37.02 -24.77
C ARG A 53 14.36 38.55 -24.56
N PRO A 54 13.50 39.31 -25.28
CA PRO A 54 13.32 40.73 -25.03
C PRO A 54 12.29 40.98 -23.90
N GLY A 55 12.51 42.06 -23.16
CA GLY A 55 11.75 42.42 -21.97
C GLY A 55 10.41 43.10 -22.24
N CYS A 56 9.56 43.08 -21.22
CA CYS A 56 8.54 44.07 -20.96
C CYS A 56 8.49 44.29 -19.44
N GLY A 57 8.66 45.53 -19.01
CA GLY A 57 8.79 45.89 -17.60
C GLY A 57 7.46 46.17 -16.93
N ARG A 58 7.36 45.78 -15.66
CA ARG A 58 6.61 46.48 -14.60
C ARG A 58 7.34 46.23 -13.29
N ALA A 59 7.78 47.31 -12.66
CA ALA A 59 8.45 47.30 -11.37
C ALA A 59 7.41 47.17 -10.26
N TYR A 60 7.60 46.19 -9.37
CA TYR A 60 6.97 46.16 -8.05
C TYR A 60 8.10 46.26 -7.00
N SER A 61 7.96 47.21 -6.07
CA SER A 61 8.96 47.45 -5.04
C SER A 61 8.98 46.30 -4.04
N LEU A 62 10.13 45.63 -3.92
CA LEU A 62 10.41 44.67 -2.86
C LEU A 62 10.54 45.42 -1.53
N ARG A 63 9.52 45.33 -0.67
CA ARG A 63 9.71 45.54 0.76
C ARG A 63 10.57 44.39 1.28
N GLN A 64 11.70 44.74 1.88
CA GLN A 64 12.58 43.81 2.58
C GLN A 64 11.79 43.13 3.70
N CYS A 65 11.39 41.88 3.48
CA CYS A 65 10.95 41.00 4.55
C CYS A 65 12.22 40.37 5.13
N THR A 66 12.64 40.84 6.29
CA THR A 66 13.76 40.29 7.05
C THR A 66 13.48 38.81 7.34
N ARG A 67 14.27 37.91 6.73
CA ARG A 67 14.35 36.50 7.13
C ARG A 67 14.73 36.45 8.61
N LYS A 68 13.77 36.18 9.50
CA LYS A 68 14.10 35.62 10.81
C LYS A 68 14.50 34.17 10.55
N SER A 69 15.80 33.90 10.67
CA SER A 69 16.30 32.54 10.82
C SER A 69 15.65 31.95 12.07
N VAL A 70 14.73 31.01 11.90
CA VAL A 70 14.32 30.12 12.98
C VAL A 70 15.47 29.15 13.15
N THR A 71 16.32 29.41 14.13
CA THR A 71 17.29 28.42 14.62
C THR A 71 16.48 27.37 15.36
N LEU A 72 16.13 26.27 14.67
CA LEU A 72 15.68 25.06 15.33
C LEU A 72 16.78 24.64 16.31
N SER A 73 16.47 24.72 17.59
CA SER A 73 17.36 24.28 18.67
C SER A 73 17.65 22.80 18.48
N LYS A 74 18.87 22.46 18.06
CA LYS A 74 19.45 21.12 18.17
C LYS A 74 19.59 20.73 19.64
N ARG A 75 18.48 20.37 20.29
CA ARG A 75 18.52 19.44 21.41
C ARG A 75 18.02 18.13 20.83
N ALA A 76 18.93 17.41 20.18
CA ALA A 76 18.74 15.99 19.97
C ALA A 76 18.56 15.38 21.37
N ALA A 77 17.39 14.81 21.63
CA ALA A 77 17.25 13.87 22.73
C ALA A 77 18.32 12.78 22.54
N PRO A 78 18.89 12.24 23.63
CA PRO A 78 19.86 11.16 23.49
C PRO A 78 19.25 10.03 22.66
N HIS A 79 20.04 9.52 21.71
CA HIS A 79 19.78 8.29 20.97
C HIS A 79 19.52 7.19 22.00
N GLU A 80 18.26 6.88 22.30
CA GLU A 80 17.93 5.56 22.79
C GLU A 80 18.06 4.64 21.57
N GLU A 81 19.06 3.76 21.59
CA GLU A 81 19.05 2.59 20.72
C GLU A 81 17.69 1.93 20.89
N ARG A 82 16.82 2.00 19.87
CA ARG A 82 15.60 1.19 19.85
C ARG A 82 16.07 -0.25 19.93
N PRO A 83 15.70 -1.01 20.97
CA PRO A 83 16.05 -2.41 21.01
C PRO A 83 15.46 -3.04 19.76
N THR A 84 16.28 -3.69 18.94
CA THR A 84 15.80 -4.84 18.18
C THR A 84 15.19 -5.73 19.23
N VAL A 85 13.86 -5.75 19.31
CA VAL A 85 13.20 -6.58 20.30
C VAL A 85 13.49 -7.99 19.82
N ASP A 86 14.50 -8.64 20.42
CA ASP A 86 14.58 -10.10 20.49
C ASP A 86 13.34 -10.53 21.27
N ARG A 87 12.20 -10.46 20.58
CA ARG A 87 10.90 -10.73 21.13
C ARG A 87 10.84 -12.24 21.19
N GLU A 88 10.84 -12.79 22.40
CA GLU A 88 10.56 -14.20 22.57
C GLU A 88 9.11 -14.45 22.12
N VAL A 89 8.96 -15.02 20.92
CA VAL A 89 7.66 -15.33 20.34
C VAL A 89 7.21 -16.68 20.87
N SER A 90 6.03 -16.70 21.49
CA SER A 90 5.46 -17.94 22.03
C SER A 90 5.25 -18.99 20.96
N THR A 91 5.67 -20.23 21.24
CA THR A 91 5.38 -21.41 20.42
C THR A 91 4.22 -22.23 21.01
N GLY A 92 3.42 -21.64 21.90
CA GLY A 92 2.35 -22.31 22.61
C GLY A 92 1.06 -22.46 21.78
N SER A 93 0.08 -23.16 22.36
CA SER A 93 -1.20 -23.49 21.74
C SER A 93 -2.28 -22.40 21.90
N GLU A 94 -1.96 -21.27 22.51
CA GLU A 94 -2.91 -20.18 22.73
C GLU A 94 -3.40 -19.59 21.39
N PRO A 95 -4.63 -19.03 21.35
CA PRO A 95 -5.15 -18.37 20.17
C PRO A 95 -4.18 -17.33 19.57
N TYR A 96 -4.19 -17.21 18.26
CA TYR A 96 -3.49 -16.14 17.56
C TYR A 96 -4.21 -14.82 17.81
N ILE A 97 -3.45 -13.77 18.14
CA ILE A 97 -3.95 -12.41 17.92
C ILE A 97 -3.83 -12.16 16.43
N VAL A 98 -4.97 -12.17 15.75
CA VAL A 98 -5.04 -11.82 14.32
C VAL A 98 -5.36 -10.34 14.24
N VAL A 99 -4.45 -9.56 13.68
CA VAL A 99 -4.68 -8.16 13.33
C VAL A 99 -4.68 -8.07 11.82
N SER A 100 -5.83 -7.73 11.23
CA SER A 100 -5.84 -7.45 9.80
C SER A 100 -5.08 -6.14 9.54
N SER A 101 -4.02 -6.21 8.75
CA SER A 101 -3.24 -5.03 8.35
C SER A 101 -3.94 -4.17 7.31
N ASP A 102 -5.07 -4.65 6.80
CA ASP A 102 -5.85 -4.01 5.76
C ASP A 102 -7.33 -4.38 5.85
N THR A 103 -8.16 -3.36 6.05
CA THR A 103 -9.62 -3.41 5.98
C THR A 103 -10.10 -2.04 5.55
N HIS A 104 -11.33 -1.98 5.05
CA HIS A 104 -11.95 -0.76 4.54
C HIS A 104 -13.22 -0.41 5.30
N ALA A 105 -13.46 0.89 5.43
CA ALA A 105 -14.67 1.42 6.01
C ALA A 105 -15.01 2.78 5.38
N GLY A 106 -16.30 3.05 5.23
CA GLY A 106 -16.79 4.33 4.73
C GLY A 106 -18.29 4.41 4.83
N LEU A 107 -18.82 5.58 5.17
CA LEU A 107 -20.25 5.86 4.99
C LEU A 107 -20.63 5.79 3.51
N GLN A 108 -21.92 5.56 3.25
CA GLN A 108 -22.50 5.95 1.97
C GLN A 108 -22.18 7.43 1.71
N CYS A 109 -21.79 7.75 0.49
CA CYS A 109 -21.23 9.07 0.17
C CYS A 109 -22.12 10.22 0.66
N GLU A 110 -23.43 10.09 0.47
CA GLU A 110 -24.45 11.09 0.80
C GLU A 110 -24.50 11.40 2.30
N GLU A 111 -24.15 10.43 3.14
CA GLU A 111 -24.16 10.54 4.60
C GLU A 111 -22.96 11.33 5.14
N TYR A 112 -21.97 11.68 4.31
CA TYR A 112 -20.88 12.58 4.72
C TYR A 112 -21.30 14.05 4.81
N ARG A 113 -22.50 14.44 4.34
CA ARG A 113 -22.95 15.84 4.34
C ARG A 113 -22.86 16.54 5.71
N PRO A 114 -23.23 15.91 6.84
CA PRO A 114 -23.09 16.51 8.18
C PRO A 114 -21.62 16.68 8.60
N TYR A 115 -20.73 15.86 8.06
CA TYR A 115 -19.30 15.94 8.29
C TYR A 115 -18.62 16.95 7.36
N LEU A 116 -19.28 17.52 6.37
CA LEU A 116 -18.69 18.49 5.43
C LEU A 116 -18.90 19.93 5.88
N GLU A 117 -17.89 20.77 5.65
CA GLU A 117 -18.03 22.22 5.79
C GLU A 117 -19.12 22.74 4.85
N SER A 118 -20.03 23.57 5.35
CA SER A 118 -21.20 24.03 4.58
C SER A 118 -20.84 24.79 3.30
N SER A 119 -19.63 25.35 3.23
CA SER A 119 -19.10 25.99 2.03
C SER A 119 -18.81 25.04 0.86
N LEU A 120 -18.82 23.73 1.10
CA LEU A 120 -18.60 22.71 0.08
C LEU A 120 -19.88 21.94 -0.27
N HIS A 121 -21.03 22.29 0.31
CA HIS A 121 -22.28 21.56 0.11
C HIS A 121 -22.77 21.65 -1.34
N GLU A 122 -22.55 22.77 -2.03
CA GLU A 122 -22.94 22.89 -3.44
C GLU A 122 -22.10 21.96 -4.34
N GLU A 123 -20.78 21.96 -4.18
CA GLU A 123 -19.91 21.03 -4.91
C GLU A 123 -20.20 19.57 -4.54
N PHE A 124 -20.53 19.30 -3.28
CA PHE A 124 -20.88 17.97 -2.81
C PHE A 124 -22.18 17.45 -3.42
N ASP A 125 -23.23 18.27 -3.45
CA ASP A 125 -24.51 17.89 -4.04
C ASP A 125 -24.36 17.60 -5.56
N GLN A 126 -23.46 18.30 -6.26
CA GLN A 126 -23.08 18.00 -7.65
C GLN A 126 -22.31 16.68 -7.78
N TYR A 127 -21.31 16.47 -6.93
CA TYR A 127 -20.49 15.26 -6.92
C TYR A 127 -21.32 13.99 -6.71
N VAL A 128 -22.25 14.01 -5.74
CA VAL A 128 -23.19 12.90 -5.49
C VAL A 128 -24.05 12.61 -6.73
N ALA A 129 -24.56 13.64 -7.39
CA ALA A 129 -25.38 13.48 -8.60
C ALA A 129 -24.59 12.82 -9.75
N GLU A 130 -23.34 13.24 -9.97
CA GLU A 130 -22.45 12.63 -10.97
C GLU A 130 -22.14 11.16 -10.65
N ARG A 131 -21.91 10.85 -9.37
CA ARG A 131 -21.63 9.49 -8.88
C ARG A 131 -22.77 8.53 -9.16
N HIS A 132 -24.02 8.94 -8.90
CA HIS A 132 -25.18 8.10 -9.19
C HIS A 132 -25.31 7.75 -10.68
N GLU A 133 -24.94 8.67 -11.59
CA GLU A 133 -24.93 8.37 -13.02
C GLU A 133 -23.80 7.38 -13.39
N HIS A 134 -22.63 7.50 -12.78
CA HIS A 134 -21.54 6.53 -12.97
C HIS A 134 -21.89 5.13 -12.45
N ARG A 135 -22.56 5.01 -11.29
CA ARG A 135 -23.03 3.72 -10.76
C ARG A 135 -23.93 2.99 -11.75
N ARG A 136 -24.89 3.72 -12.35
CA ARG A 136 -25.79 3.18 -13.36
C ARG A 136 -25.03 2.54 -14.53
N ILE A 137 -23.87 3.09 -14.90
CA ILE A 137 -22.99 2.55 -15.94
C ILE A 137 -22.21 1.33 -15.43
N ALA A 138 -21.69 1.35 -14.21
CA ALA A 138 -20.95 0.22 -13.63
C ALA A 138 -21.84 -1.04 -13.50
N GLU A 139 -23.09 -0.85 -13.07
CA GLU A 139 -24.11 -1.90 -13.01
C GLU A 139 -24.37 -2.50 -14.39
N GLU A 140 -24.35 -1.72 -15.48
CA GLU A 140 -24.53 -2.25 -16.84
C GLU A 140 -23.38 -3.17 -17.30
N VAL A 141 -22.17 -3.01 -16.75
CA VAL A 141 -20.97 -3.76 -17.16
C VAL A 141 -20.76 -5.03 -16.32
N ASN A 142 -21.06 -4.99 -15.03
CA ASN A 142 -20.78 -6.07 -14.07
C ASN A 142 -22.02 -6.58 -13.30
N ALA A 143 -23.25 -6.28 -13.74
CA ALA A 143 -24.52 -6.57 -13.04
C ALA A 143 -24.60 -7.94 -12.35
N GLU A 144 -24.21 -9.01 -13.04
CA GLU A 144 -24.36 -10.38 -12.51
C GLU A 144 -23.45 -10.61 -11.29
N PHE A 145 -22.19 -10.19 -11.38
CA PHE A 145 -21.25 -10.28 -10.26
C PHE A 145 -21.67 -9.40 -9.09
N ILE A 146 -22.06 -8.16 -9.36
CA ILE A 146 -22.50 -7.21 -8.33
C ILE A 146 -23.72 -7.77 -7.59
N ALA A 147 -24.72 -8.25 -8.33
CA ALA A 147 -25.95 -8.79 -7.74
C ALA A 147 -25.70 -10.07 -6.92
N GLU A 148 -24.79 -10.95 -7.37
CA GLU A 148 -24.41 -12.14 -6.62
C GLU A 148 -23.65 -11.75 -5.34
N TRP A 149 -22.60 -10.93 -5.46
CA TRP A 149 -21.79 -10.50 -4.32
C TRP A 149 -22.61 -9.74 -3.27
N GLU A 150 -23.32 -8.69 -3.67
CA GLU A 150 -24.14 -7.89 -2.76
C GLU A 150 -25.30 -8.70 -2.19
N GLY A 151 -25.91 -9.59 -2.98
CA GLY A 151 -27.04 -10.40 -2.54
C GLY A 151 -26.64 -11.47 -1.53
N GLU A 152 -25.52 -12.15 -1.72
CA GLU A 152 -25.03 -13.19 -0.79
C GLU A 152 -24.49 -12.59 0.52
N ASN A 153 -24.02 -11.34 0.45
CA ASN A 153 -23.25 -10.72 1.52
C ASN A 153 -23.92 -9.45 2.10
N GLU A 154 -25.18 -9.18 1.77
CA GLU A 154 -25.92 -7.94 2.08
C GLU A 154 -25.72 -7.47 3.52
N TRP A 155 -25.95 -8.34 4.50
CA TRP A 155 -25.78 -8.00 5.91
C TRP A 155 -24.33 -7.71 6.26
N GLY A 156 -23.38 -8.55 5.80
CA GLY A 156 -21.97 -8.41 6.15
C GLY A 156 -21.32 -7.17 5.53
N LEU A 157 -21.78 -6.73 4.34
CA LEU A 157 -21.30 -5.51 3.69
C LEU A 157 -21.64 -4.23 4.47
N GLN A 158 -22.71 -4.25 5.29
CA GLN A 158 -23.06 -3.12 6.15
C GLN A 158 -21.95 -2.82 7.18
N GLY A 159 -21.09 -3.78 7.52
CA GLY A 159 -19.95 -3.55 8.41
C GLY A 159 -18.87 -2.61 7.85
N ALA A 160 -19.00 -2.17 6.59
CA ALA A 160 -18.27 -1.03 6.05
C ALA A 160 -18.57 0.29 6.79
N TYR A 161 -19.77 0.45 7.36
CA TYR A 161 -20.19 1.66 8.06
C TYR A 161 -20.91 1.43 9.40
N ASP A 162 -21.42 0.22 9.65
CA ASP A 162 -22.13 -0.14 10.86
C ASP A 162 -21.22 -0.95 11.83
N PRO A 163 -20.81 -0.38 12.97
CA PRO A 163 -19.94 -1.07 13.92
C PRO A 163 -20.62 -2.28 14.60
N GLU A 164 -21.95 -2.30 14.70
CA GLU A 164 -22.71 -3.42 15.30
C GLU A 164 -22.76 -4.64 14.37
N VAL A 165 -22.56 -4.43 13.07
CA VAL A 165 -22.37 -5.50 12.07
C VAL A 165 -20.91 -5.90 11.98
N ARG A 166 -19.99 -4.92 11.96
CA ARG A 166 -18.57 -5.16 11.77
C ARG A 166 -17.98 -6.09 12.82
N ASP A 167 -18.28 -5.86 14.11
CA ASP A 167 -17.70 -6.65 15.18
C ASP A 167 -18.04 -8.15 15.09
N PRO A 168 -19.31 -8.55 14.90
CA PRO A 168 -19.67 -9.95 14.62
C PRO A 168 -19.02 -10.55 13.37
N VAL A 169 -18.85 -9.76 12.29
CA VAL A 169 -18.17 -10.23 11.07
C VAL A 169 -16.69 -10.55 11.37
N LEU A 170 -15.98 -9.64 12.04
CA LEU A 170 -14.59 -9.86 12.43
C LEU A 170 -14.43 -11.01 13.44
N ASP A 171 -15.38 -11.16 14.37
CA ASP A 171 -15.41 -12.29 15.32
C ASP A 171 -15.58 -13.63 14.58
N ALA A 172 -16.45 -13.68 13.55
CA ALA A 172 -16.63 -14.85 12.71
C ALA A 172 -15.35 -15.21 11.93
N ASP A 173 -14.56 -14.23 11.52
CA ASP A 173 -13.27 -14.43 10.86
C ASP A 173 -12.11 -14.73 11.82
N GLY A 174 -12.30 -14.46 13.12
CA GLY A 174 -11.28 -14.61 14.14
C GLY A 174 -10.26 -13.47 14.20
N VAL A 175 -10.62 -12.31 13.63
CA VAL A 175 -9.82 -11.09 13.61
C VAL A 175 -9.99 -10.36 14.94
N ALA A 176 -8.91 -10.23 15.72
CA ALA A 176 -8.92 -9.54 17.00
C ALA A 176 -8.79 -8.02 16.86
N GLY A 177 -8.03 -7.53 15.88
CA GLY A 177 -7.86 -6.10 15.60
C GLY A 177 -7.72 -5.81 14.10
N GLU A 178 -7.74 -4.55 13.73
CA GLU A 178 -7.74 -4.14 12.32
C GLU A 178 -7.13 -2.75 12.11
N ILE A 179 -6.49 -2.59 10.95
CA ILE A 179 -6.10 -1.30 10.39
C ILE A 179 -7.15 -0.93 9.32
N ILE A 180 -7.71 0.28 9.42
CA ILE A 180 -8.88 0.70 8.64
C ILE A 180 -8.52 1.82 7.67
N PHE A 181 -8.65 1.54 6.38
CA PHE A 181 -8.56 2.46 5.26
C PHE A 181 -9.94 2.94 4.81
N ALA A 182 -9.98 4.00 4.02
CA ALA A 182 -11.20 4.50 3.40
C ALA A 182 -11.69 3.57 2.28
N ASP A 183 -12.89 3.82 1.76
CA ASP A 183 -13.49 3.14 0.59
C ASP A 183 -13.99 1.73 0.92
N GLY A 184 -15.09 1.62 1.68
CA GLY A 184 -15.70 0.36 2.10
C GLY A 184 -16.36 -0.47 0.98
N ASP A 185 -16.51 0.09 -0.22
CA ASP A 185 -17.06 -0.61 -1.39
C ASP A 185 -16.18 -0.38 -2.61
N ALA A 186 -15.39 -1.40 -2.96
CA ALA A 186 -14.57 -1.42 -4.17
C ALA A 186 -15.35 -1.71 -5.46
N VAL A 187 -16.61 -2.14 -5.35
CA VAL A 187 -17.37 -2.66 -6.49
C VAL A 187 -18.16 -1.55 -7.16
N THR A 188 -18.95 -0.82 -6.39
CA THR A 188 -19.78 0.28 -6.91
C THR A 188 -19.29 1.65 -6.45
N GLY A 189 -18.32 1.65 -5.53
CA GLY A 189 -17.77 2.86 -4.95
C GLY A 189 -18.86 3.67 -4.27
N GLN A 190 -19.75 3.11 -3.45
CA GLN A 190 -20.81 3.86 -2.74
C GLN A 190 -20.41 4.26 -1.33
N GLU A 191 -19.69 3.38 -0.64
CA GLU A 191 -19.13 3.60 0.68
C GLU A 191 -17.75 4.29 0.61
N SER A 192 -17.65 5.44 -0.06
CA SER A 192 -16.37 6.15 -0.21
C SER A 192 -16.45 7.66 0.07
N PRO A 193 -15.35 8.29 0.54
CA PRO A 193 -15.31 9.70 0.89
C PRO A 193 -15.72 10.63 -0.26
N PRO A 194 -16.20 11.85 0.08
CA PRO A 194 -16.52 12.86 -0.91
C PRO A 194 -15.32 13.20 -1.81
N PHE A 195 -15.61 13.59 -3.05
CA PHE A 195 -14.63 14.10 -4.01
C PHE A 195 -13.49 13.14 -4.38
N GLY A 196 -13.61 11.85 -4.04
CA GLY A 196 -12.55 10.84 -4.29
C GLY A 196 -11.37 10.93 -3.31
N ALA A 197 -11.59 11.47 -2.10
CA ALA A 197 -10.51 11.70 -1.12
C ALA A 197 -9.87 10.42 -0.54
N GLY A 198 -10.44 9.24 -0.81
CA GLY A 198 -9.92 7.92 -0.41
C GLY A 198 -8.77 7.43 -1.29
N LEU A 199 -8.90 6.23 -1.88
CA LEU A 199 -7.84 5.55 -2.63
C LEU A 199 -7.41 6.30 -3.91
N HIS A 200 -8.27 7.19 -4.44
CA HIS A 200 -8.02 7.98 -5.65
C HIS A 200 -7.63 9.45 -5.37
N ALA A 201 -7.18 9.77 -4.15
CA ALA A 201 -6.90 11.14 -3.73
C ALA A 201 -5.89 11.89 -4.63
N GLY A 202 -5.01 11.18 -5.35
CA GLY A 202 -4.04 11.79 -6.27
C GLY A 202 -4.68 12.51 -7.46
N GLN A 203 -5.91 12.14 -7.83
CA GLN A 203 -6.63 12.71 -8.98
C GLN A 203 -7.28 14.06 -8.67
N ILE A 204 -7.41 14.43 -7.39
CA ILE A 204 -8.07 15.67 -6.99
C ILE A 204 -7.18 16.85 -7.38
N THR A 205 -7.78 17.87 -8.00
CA THR A 205 -7.04 19.07 -8.45
C THR A 205 -7.37 20.32 -7.64
N ASP A 206 -8.56 20.41 -7.05
CA ASP A 206 -8.94 21.51 -6.14
C ASP A 206 -8.53 21.17 -4.70
N PRO A 207 -7.57 21.91 -4.09
CA PRO A 207 -7.17 21.69 -2.70
C PRO A 207 -8.32 21.77 -1.70
N ARG A 208 -9.34 22.60 -1.94
CA ARG A 208 -10.49 22.73 -1.03
C ARG A 208 -11.28 21.44 -0.96
N LEU A 209 -11.49 20.78 -2.10
CA LEU A 209 -12.21 19.51 -2.19
C LEU A 209 -11.36 18.37 -1.59
N ALA A 210 -10.06 18.36 -1.87
CA ALA A 210 -9.14 17.36 -1.31
C ALA A 210 -9.16 17.37 0.23
N PHE A 211 -8.90 18.53 0.84
CA PHE A 211 -8.93 18.66 2.31
C PHE A 211 -10.36 18.53 2.86
N GLY A 212 -11.37 19.02 2.15
CA GLY A 212 -12.77 18.94 2.57
C GLY A 212 -13.27 17.50 2.70
N GLY A 213 -13.07 16.69 1.66
CA GLY A 213 -13.42 15.27 1.64
C GLY A 213 -12.62 14.47 2.66
N ALA A 214 -11.29 14.69 2.71
CA ALA A 214 -10.41 14.01 3.67
C ALA A 214 -10.83 14.29 5.13
N ARG A 215 -11.07 15.55 5.48
CA ARG A 215 -11.51 15.93 6.85
C ARG A 215 -12.89 15.39 7.18
N ALA A 216 -13.81 15.34 6.22
CA ALA A 216 -15.14 14.77 6.44
C ALA A 216 -15.03 13.28 6.80
N HIS A 217 -14.24 12.53 6.05
CA HIS A 217 -13.97 11.12 6.36
C HIS A 217 -13.25 10.96 7.70
N ASN A 218 -12.20 11.74 7.98
CA ASN A 218 -11.44 11.62 9.22
C ASN A 218 -12.29 11.87 10.47
N ARG A 219 -13.23 12.82 10.40
CA ARG A 219 -14.18 13.06 11.51
C ARG A 219 -15.06 11.84 11.77
N TRP A 220 -15.62 11.27 10.72
CA TRP A 220 -16.43 10.05 10.84
C TRP A 220 -15.58 8.86 11.31
N LEU A 221 -14.36 8.69 10.77
CA LEU A 221 -13.45 7.61 11.14
C LEU A 221 -13.06 7.66 12.62
N GLU A 222 -12.86 8.86 13.18
CA GLU A 222 -12.65 9.05 14.63
C GLU A 222 -13.83 8.50 15.44
N GLU A 223 -15.07 8.84 15.05
CA GLU A 223 -16.28 8.32 15.70
C GLU A 223 -16.40 6.80 15.54
N PHE A 224 -16.11 6.28 14.34
CA PHE A 224 -16.16 4.86 14.04
C PHE A 224 -15.15 4.07 14.88
N CYS A 225 -13.88 4.50 14.94
CA CYS A 225 -12.88 3.83 15.76
C CYS A 225 -13.19 3.92 17.26
N ALA A 226 -13.82 5.01 17.72
CA ALA A 226 -14.19 5.18 19.13
C ALA A 226 -15.23 4.16 19.63
N THR A 227 -15.98 3.52 18.72
CA THR A 227 -16.93 2.46 19.11
C THR A 227 -16.26 1.16 19.56
N ASN A 228 -15.01 0.91 19.16
CA ASN A 228 -14.20 -0.21 19.67
C ASN A 228 -12.68 0.09 19.61
N PRO A 229 -12.16 0.94 20.50
CA PRO A 229 -10.81 1.50 20.40
C PRO A 229 -9.68 0.49 20.67
N VAL A 230 -10.01 -0.70 21.19
CA VAL A 230 -9.03 -1.80 21.34
C VAL A 230 -8.78 -2.49 19.99
N ARG A 231 -9.83 -2.68 19.19
CA ARG A 231 -9.74 -3.41 17.92
C ARG A 231 -9.37 -2.50 16.75
N ARG A 232 -9.86 -1.26 16.76
CA ARG A 232 -9.89 -0.39 15.57
C ARG A 232 -8.74 0.60 15.54
N ALA A 233 -7.96 0.55 14.46
CA ALA A 233 -6.87 1.48 14.16
C ALA A 233 -7.11 2.16 12.80
N GLY A 234 -7.69 3.36 12.80
CA GLY A 234 -7.96 4.13 11.60
C GLY A 234 -6.72 4.78 10.97
N VAL A 235 -6.71 4.83 9.64
CA VAL A 235 -5.74 5.54 8.82
C VAL A 235 -6.40 6.79 8.23
N ALA A 236 -6.01 7.96 8.75
CA ALA A 236 -6.59 9.23 8.34
C ALA A 236 -6.09 9.68 6.95
N LEU A 237 -6.95 10.33 6.18
CA LEU A 237 -6.62 10.89 4.87
C LEU A 237 -5.92 12.23 5.03
N VAL A 238 -4.72 12.40 4.45
CA VAL A 238 -4.01 13.70 4.46
C VAL A 238 -3.49 14.03 3.04
N PRO A 239 -4.11 15.00 2.33
CA PRO A 239 -3.72 15.38 0.97
C PRO A 239 -2.42 16.21 0.90
N ILE A 240 -1.29 15.61 1.27
CA ILE A 240 -0.01 16.32 1.47
C ILE A 240 0.56 17.00 0.21
N THR A 241 0.13 16.56 -0.98
CA THR A 241 0.54 17.11 -2.28
C THR A 241 -0.03 18.51 -2.53
N HIS A 242 -1.15 18.86 -1.91
CA HIS A 242 -1.83 20.13 -2.14
C HIS A 242 -1.28 21.28 -1.29
N ASP A 243 -1.00 21.04 0.00
CA ASP A 243 -0.48 22.05 0.92
C ASP A 243 0.27 21.39 2.10
N VAL A 244 1.59 21.58 2.15
CA VAL A 244 2.46 21.02 3.20
C VAL A 244 2.20 21.65 4.57
N ASP A 245 1.89 22.94 4.64
CA ASP A 245 1.63 23.63 5.91
C ASP A 245 0.32 23.13 6.52
N LEU A 246 -0.71 23.02 5.69
CA LEU A 246 -2.01 22.51 6.12
C LEU A 246 -1.93 21.04 6.50
N ALA A 247 -1.23 20.22 5.71
CA ALA A 247 -1.03 18.80 6.02
C ALA A 247 -0.34 18.57 7.37
N VAL A 248 0.68 19.36 7.69
CA VAL A 248 1.35 19.28 9.00
C VAL A 248 0.38 19.60 10.14
N ALA A 249 -0.44 20.65 9.99
CA ALA A 249 -1.44 20.99 10.99
C ALA A 249 -2.50 19.88 11.16
N GLU A 250 -2.92 19.23 10.08
CA GLU A 250 -3.82 18.07 10.15
C GLU A 250 -3.18 16.91 10.93
N ILE A 251 -1.95 16.54 10.58
CA ILE A 251 -1.19 15.46 11.25
C ILE A 251 -1.05 15.72 12.74
N GLU A 252 -0.67 16.94 13.13
CA GLU A 252 -0.57 17.35 14.53
C GLU A 252 -1.93 17.30 15.25
N SER A 253 -3.03 17.60 14.57
CA SER A 253 -4.39 17.54 15.14
C SER A 253 -4.94 16.13 15.30
N LEU A 254 -4.48 15.19 14.46
CA LEU A 254 -4.82 13.77 14.50
C LEU A 254 -4.03 13.02 15.58
N ALA A 255 -2.88 13.56 15.99
CA ALA A 255 -2.04 12.96 17.03
C ALA A 255 -2.83 12.76 18.34
N GLY A 256 -2.86 11.53 18.83
CA GLY A 256 -3.54 11.16 20.07
C GLY A 256 -5.06 11.07 19.96
N LYS A 257 -5.66 11.24 18.77
CA LYS A 257 -7.08 10.94 18.56
C LYS A 257 -7.35 9.45 18.79
N PRO A 258 -8.41 9.08 19.54
CA PRO A 258 -8.72 7.68 19.82
C PRO A 258 -8.81 6.86 18.52
N GLY A 259 -8.04 5.79 18.44
CA GLY A 259 -8.06 4.86 17.32
C GLY A 259 -7.34 5.34 16.05
N ILE A 260 -6.88 6.58 15.91
CA ILE A 260 -6.09 6.99 14.73
C ILE A 260 -4.63 6.58 14.92
N LYS A 261 -4.10 5.76 14.01
CA LYS A 261 -2.75 5.17 14.10
C LYS A 261 -1.87 5.46 12.89
N GLY A 262 -2.43 6.05 11.84
CA GLY A 262 -1.68 6.40 10.66
C GLY A 262 -2.34 7.45 9.81
N ILE A 263 -1.61 7.85 8.77
CA ILE A 263 -2.11 8.66 7.68
C ILE A 263 -1.92 7.94 6.36
N MET A 264 -2.81 8.19 5.40
CA MET A 264 -2.63 7.80 4.00
C MET A 264 -2.27 9.04 3.19
N VAL A 265 -1.22 8.91 2.38
CA VAL A 265 -0.81 9.92 1.39
C VAL A 265 -1.21 9.46 -0.01
N PRO A 266 -1.44 10.36 -0.98
CA PRO A 266 -1.79 9.97 -2.34
C PRO A 266 -0.74 9.04 -2.98
N THR A 267 -1.19 7.91 -3.50
CA THR A 267 -0.32 6.91 -4.15
C THR A 267 0.37 7.50 -5.38
N MET A 268 -0.32 8.35 -6.15
CA MET A 268 0.29 9.13 -7.22
C MET A 268 0.42 10.60 -6.84
N TRP A 269 1.64 11.14 -6.99
CA TRP A 269 1.91 12.58 -6.83
C TRP A 269 1.73 13.37 -8.13
N HIS A 270 1.46 12.71 -9.26
CA HIS A 270 1.22 13.34 -10.57
C HIS A 270 2.24 14.45 -10.91
N GLY A 271 1.76 15.69 -11.07
CA GLY A 271 2.57 16.87 -11.38
C GLY A 271 3.25 17.54 -10.19
N PHE A 272 3.03 17.05 -8.97
CA PHE A 272 3.61 17.59 -7.74
C PHE A 272 5.05 17.10 -7.54
N PRO A 273 5.81 17.65 -6.57
CA PRO A 273 7.13 17.12 -6.23
C PRO A 273 7.05 15.65 -5.81
N ALA A 274 8.11 14.91 -6.10
CA ALA A 274 8.29 13.54 -5.61
C ALA A 274 8.50 13.53 -4.08
N TYR A 275 8.01 12.49 -3.41
CA TYR A 275 8.01 12.33 -1.94
C TYR A 275 9.40 12.27 -1.30
N GLY A 276 10.42 11.88 -2.07
CA GLY A 276 11.83 11.90 -1.62
C GLY A 276 12.47 13.29 -1.58
N THR A 277 11.82 14.34 -2.09
CA THR A 277 12.38 15.70 -2.06
C THR A 277 12.26 16.33 -0.68
N ASP A 278 13.00 17.41 -0.42
CA ASP A 278 12.90 18.16 0.86
C ASP A 278 11.58 18.95 0.98
N HIS A 279 10.74 18.95 -0.07
CA HIS A 279 9.44 19.64 -0.06
C HIS A 279 8.51 19.11 1.06
N TYR A 280 8.53 17.80 1.30
CA TYR A 280 7.67 17.13 2.28
C TYR A 280 8.37 16.83 3.61
N ASP A 281 9.60 17.32 3.84
CA ASP A 281 10.35 17.02 5.06
C ASP A 281 9.60 17.36 6.34
N ARG A 282 8.79 18.42 6.31
CA ARG A 282 7.97 18.81 7.47
C ARG A 282 6.83 17.84 7.75
N VAL A 283 6.27 17.23 6.71
CA VAL A 283 5.26 16.16 6.85
C VAL A 283 5.91 14.93 7.49
N TRP A 284 7.09 14.54 6.99
CA TRP A 284 7.84 13.39 7.53
C TRP A 284 8.28 13.61 8.98
N ALA A 285 8.74 14.81 9.31
CA ALA A 285 9.05 15.19 10.69
C ALA A 285 7.79 15.08 11.58
N ALA A 286 6.66 15.64 11.15
CA ALA A 286 5.41 15.58 11.92
C ALA A 286 4.94 14.13 12.16
N CYS A 287 5.00 13.26 11.13
CA CYS A 287 4.65 11.84 11.29
C CYS A 287 5.60 11.12 12.25
N ALA A 288 6.91 11.38 12.15
CA ALA A 288 7.90 10.79 13.05
C ALA A 288 7.74 11.27 14.51
N ASP A 289 7.41 12.54 14.72
CA ASP A 289 7.22 13.13 16.05
C ASP A 289 5.90 12.66 16.71
N THR A 290 4.85 12.46 15.90
CA THR A 290 3.53 12.02 16.39
C THR A 290 3.39 10.50 16.49
N GLY A 291 4.27 9.74 15.82
CA GLY A 291 4.19 8.29 15.73
C GLY A 291 3.11 7.76 14.78
N LEU A 292 2.47 8.62 13.99
CA LEU A 292 1.50 8.20 12.97
C LEU A 292 2.25 7.52 11.80
N VAL A 293 1.88 6.27 11.51
CA VAL A 293 2.47 5.51 10.40
C VAL A 293 1.99 6.08 9.07
N VAL A 294 2.91 6.29 8.12
CA VAL A 294 2.58 6.78 6.77
C VAL A 294 2.21 5.61 5.88
N HIS A 295 1.14 5.73 5.10
CA HIS A 295 0.66 4.68 4.22
C HIS A 295 0.55 5.15 2.78
N THR A 296 0.78 4.19 1.89
CA THR A 296 0.24 4.20 0.54
C THR A 296 -0.52 2.91 0.33
N HIS A 297 -1.63 3.01 -0.40
CA HIS A 297 -2.52 1.89 -0.66
C HIS A 297 -2.63 1.61 -2.16
N SER A 298 -2.97 0.38 -2.52
CA SER A 298 -3.41 0.06 -3.89
C SER A 298 -4.65 0.87 -4.26
N GLY A 299 -4.93 0.93 -5.57
CA GLY A 299 -6.12 1.61 -6.11
C GLY A 299 -5.83 2.67 -7.19
N GLU A 300 -4.66 3.32 -7.15
CA GLU A 300 -4.30 4.36 -8.14
C GLU A 300 -3.09 3.99 -9.00
N ALA A 301 -3.27 4.04 -10.33
CA ALA A 301 -2.21 3.95 -11.33
C ALA A 301 -2.57 4.79 -12.57
N ASP A 302 -1.61 4.94 -13.50
CA ASP A 302 -1.73 5.75 -14.73
C ASP A 302 -2.67 5.12 -15.78
N PHE A 303 -3.97 5.05 -15.47
CA PHE A 303 -5.00 4.40 -16.28
C PHE A 303 -5.02 4.92 -17.72
N ASP A 304 -4.85 6.23 -17.92
CA ASP A 304 -4.83 6.89 -19.24
C ASP A 304 -3.74 6.34 -20.17
N SER A 305 -2.58 5.96 -19.62
CA SER A 305 -1.48 5.38 -20.39
C SER A 305 -1.75 3.92 -20.82
N TYR A 306 -2.62 3.20 -20.12
CA TYR A 306 -2.91 1.78 -20.38
C TYR A 306 -4.22 1.57 -21.17
N GLY A 307 -5.16 2.52 -21.05
CA GLY A 307 -6.44 2.51 -21.76
C GLY A 307 -7.25 1.24 -21.50
N ALA A 308 -7.85 0.68 -22.55
CA ALA A 308 -8.70 -0.53 -22.42
C ALA A 308 -7.93 -1.81 -22.04
N ASN A 309 -6.60 -1.78 -21.92
CA ASN A 309 -5.82 -2.96 -21.53
C ASN A 309 -5.74 -3.09 -20.00
N VAL A 310 -6.83 -3.59 -19.41
CA VAL A 310 -6.95 -3.76 -17.95
C VAL A 310 -5.85 -4.64 -17.36
N ALA A 311 -5.31 -5.61 -18.12
CA ALA A 311 -4.22 -6.47 -17.64
C ALA A 311 -2.91 -5.69 -17.41
N MET A 312 -2.63 -4.68 -18.26
CA MET A 312 -1.50 -3.78 -18.04
C MET A 312 -1.73 -2.90 -16.80
N TYR A 313 -2.94 -2.35 -16.66
CA TYR A 313 -3.30 -1.54 -15.50
C TYR A 313 -3.10 -2.31 -14.19
N ILE A 314 -3.74 -3.49 -14.06
CA ILE A 314 -3.63 -4.35 -12.86
C ILE A 314 -2.17 -4.70 -12.56
N SER A 315 -1.37 -4.97 -13.60
CA SER A 315 0.04 -5.31 -13.41
C SER A 315 0.89 -4.12 -12.94
N GLU A 316 0.49 -2.88 -13.22
CA GLU A 316 1.22 -1.65 -12.90
C GLU A 316 0.78 -1.03 -11.56
N VAL A 317 -0.43 -1.33 -11.08
CA VAL A 317 -0.94 -0.85 -9.79
C VAL A 317 0.05 -1.10 -8.65
N PRO A 318 0.55 -2.32 -8.41
CA PRO A 318 1.56 -2.56 -7.37
C PRO A 318 2.80 -1.67 -7.53
N PHE A 319 3.26 -1.45 -8.77
CA PHE A 319 4.45 -0.64 -9.06
C PHE A 319 4.28 0.85 -8.78
N TRP A 320 3.05 1.35 -8.76
CA TRP A 320 2.75 2.70 -8.30
C TRP A 320 2.67 2.75 -6.77
N THR A 321 2.00 1.78 -6.16
CA THR A 321 1.85 1.68 -4.69
C THR A 321 3.19 1.65 -3.97
N HIS A 322 4.08 0.71 -4.31
CA HIS A 322 5.38 0.60 -3.62
C HIS A 322 6.44 1.58 -4.15
N ARG A 323 6.09 2.52 -5.05
CA ARG A 323 7.05 3.46 -5.64
C ARG A 323 7.62 4.47 -4.64
N ILE A 324 6.83 4.78 -3.64
CA ILE A 324 7.15 5.81 -2.66
C ILE A 324 8.20 5.27 -1.67
N LEU A 325 8.18 3.96 -1.41
CA LEU A 325 9.19 3.26 -0.61
C LEU A 325 10.62 3.66 -0.99
N TRP A 326 11.01 3.47 -2.25
CA TRP A 326 12.38 3.78 -2.65
C TRP A 326 12.68 5.28 -2.73
N GLN A 327 11.67 6.12 -2.85
CA GLN A 327 11.87 7.56 -2.73
C GLN A 327 12.22 7.95 -1.30
N LEU A 328 11.49 7.44 -0.31
CA LEU A 328 11.78 7.70 1.10
C LEU A 328 13.10 7.05 1.53
N LEU A 329 13.31 5.80 1.14
CA LEU A 329 14.52 5.03 1.46
C LEU A 329 15.77 5.69 0.87
N PHE A 330 15.86 5.85 -0.45
CA PHE A 330 17.11 6.32 -1.09
C PHE A 330 17.32 7.84 -1.06
N SER A 331 16.39 8.60 -0.48
CA SER A 331 16.62 10.01 -0.11
C SER A 331 16.97 10.20 1.36
N GLY A 332 17.15 9.09 2.10
CA GLY A 332 17.60 9.11 3.49
C GLY A 332 16.55 9.65 4.46
N LYS A 333 15.24 9.56 4.13
CA LYS A 333 14.19 10.07 5.03
C LYS A 333 14.16 9.30 6.34
N PHE A 334 14.37 7.99 6.30
CA PHE A 334 14.41 7.17 7.51
C PHE A 334 15.64 7.43 8.38
N ASP A 335 16.76 7.91 7.83
CA ASP A 335 17.91 8.35 8.64
C ASP A 335 17.70 9.76 9.20
N ARG A 336 17.05 10.64 8.44
CA ARG A 336 16.77 12.02 8.87
C ARG A 336 15.67 12.08 9.94
N PHE A 337 14.71 11.15 9.86
CA PHE A 337 13.54 11.04 10.71
C PHE A 337 13.45 9.61 11.23
N GLU A 338 14.30 9.27 12.21
CA GLU A 338 14.53 7.88 12.67
C GLU A 338 13.26 7.15 13.14
N ASN A 339 12.29 7.89 13.68
CA ASN A 339 11.01 7.34 14.13
C ASN A 339 9.95 7.23 13.02
N LEU A 340 10.23 7.70 11.81
CA LEU A 340 9.31 7.62 10.68
C LEU A 340 9.07 6.15 10.32
N ARG A 341 7.80 5.75 10.35
CA ARG A 341 7.34 4.44 9.88
C ARG A 341 6.50 4.62 8.62
N TYR A 342 6.68 3.70 7.69
CA TYR A 342 5.99 3.68 6.41
C TYR A 342 5.53 2.26 6.09
N ALA A 343 4.26 2.12 5.71
CA ALA A 343 3.67 0.87 5.30
C ALA A 343 3.14 0.95 3.86
N VAL A 344 3.50 -0.05 3.05
CA VAL A 344 2.92 -0.26 1.72
C VAL A 344 1.83 -1.31 1.83
N VAL A 345 0.62 -1.01 1.39
CA VAL A 345 -0.55 -1.88 1.62
C VAL A 345 -1.20 -2.32 0.31
N GLU A 346 -1.68 -3.56 0.28
CA GLU A 346 -2.46 -4.17 -0.80
C GLU A 346 -1.73 -4.30 -2.16
N CYS A 347 -0.41 -4.43 -2.15
CA CYS A 347 0.39 -4.66 -3.36
C CYS A 347 1.18 -5.98 -3.36
N GLY A 348 0.78 -6.91 -2.48
CA GLY A 348 1.55 -8.10 -2.17
C GLY A 348 2.98 -7.81 -1.66
N SER A 349 3.74 -8.88 -1.46
CA SER A 349 5.08 -8.90 -0.86
C SER A 349 6.09 -9.69 -1.69
N TYR A 350 5.65 -10.31 -2.79
CA TYR A 350 6.47 -11.17 -3.64
C TYR A 350 7.69 -10.47 -4.26
N TRP A 351 7.70 -9.15 -4.35
CA TRP A 351 8.77 -8.36 -4.95
C TRP A 351 9.89 -7.98 -3.96
N ILE A 352 9.64 -8.12 -2.65
CA ILE A 352 10.53 -7.57 -1.61
C ILE A 352 11.87 -8.27 -1.61
N GLY A 353 11.92 -9.60 -1.59
CA GLY A 353 13.18 -10.32 -1.55
C GLY A 353 14.12 -9.95 -2.70
N ASP A 354 13.57 -9.75 -3.90
CA ASP A 354 14.33 -9.30 -5.07
C ASP A 354 14.80 -7.84 -4.94
N LEU A 355 13.98 -6.96 -4.35
CA LEU A 355 14.38 -5.60 -4.02
C LEU A 355 15.52 -5.59 -2.99
N LEU A 356 15.38 -6.32 -1.88
CA LEU A 356 16.37 -6.38 -0.81
C LEU A 356 17.70 -6.88 -1.34
N TRP A 357 17.71 -8.02 -2.03
CA TRP A 357 18.90 -8.53 -2.72
C TRP A 357 19.54 -7.46 -3.60
N LYS A 358 18.75 -6.84 -4.48
CA LYS A 358 19.27 -5.90 -5.46
C LYS A 358 19.86 -4.66 -4.80
N THR A 359 19.22 -4.17 -3.76
CA THR A 359 19.54 -2.89 -3.14
C THR A 359 20.66 -3.03 -2.12
N ASP A 360 20.68 -4.10 -1.32
CA ASP A 360 21.82 -4.45 -0.47
C ASP A 360 23.09 -4.64 -1.29
N VAL A 361 23.02 -5.36 -2.43
CA VAL A 361 24.20 -5.50 -3.31
C VAL A 361 24.62 -4.15 -3.90
N ASN A 362 23.67 -3.25 -4.19
CA ASN A 362 24.03 -1.92 -4.69
C ASN A 362 24.70 -1.06 -3.60
N PHE A 363 24.27 -1.12 -2.35
CA PHE A 363 24.82 -0.28 -1.28
C PHE A 363 25.98 -0.92 -0.51
N GLY A 364 26.03 -2.26 -0.49
CA GLY A 364 26.97 -3.07 0.27
C GLY A 364 28.09 -3.72 -0.55
N ALA A 365 27.91 -3.92 -1.86
CA ALA A 365 28.93 -4.55 -2.71
C ALA A 365 29.59 -3.54 -3.67
N SER A 366 30.76 -3.04 -3.28
CA SER A 366 31.45 -1.91 -3.95
C SER A 366 31.73 -2.10 -5.44
N TRP A 367 31.89 -3.33 -5.93
CA TRP A 367 32.28 -3.59 -7.33
C TRP A 367 31.16 -3.43 -8.35
N LYS A 368 29.89 -3.67 -7.99
CA LYS A 368 28.74 -3.62 -8.91
C LYS A 368 28.36 -2.19 -9.31
N VAL A 369 28.47 -1.25 -8.38
CA VAL A 369 28.09 0.16 -8.56
C VAL A 369 29.25 1.13 -8.46
N LYS A 370 30.51 0.66 -8.48
CA LYS A 370 31.72 1.48 -8.31
C LYS A 370 31.72 2.78 -9.12
N LYS A 371 31.22 2.73 -10.36
CA LYS A 371 31.16 3.89 -11.27
C LYS A 371 30.12 4.96 -10.84
N MET A 372 29.20 4.64 -9.93
CA MET A 372 28.21 5.53 -9.30
C MET A 372 28.47 5.81 -7.82
N GLY A 373 29.44 5.15 -7.18
CA GLY A 373 29.60 5.20 -5.72
C GLY A 373 29.68 6.61 -5.12
N SER A 374 30.30 7.57 -5.83
CA SER A 374 30.33 8.97 -5.38
C SER A 374 28.96 9.66 -5.34
N ARG A 375 27.98 9.18 -6.11
CA ARG A 375 26.59 9.67 -6.09
C ARG A 375 25.71 8.94 -5.11
N MET A 376 26.16 7.80 -4.59
CA MET A 376 25.45 7.02 -3.57
C MET A 376 25.89 7.37 -2.15
N LYS A 377 27.07 8.01 -2.01
CA LYS A 377 27.64 8.39 -0.72
C LYS A 377 26.74 9.35 0.05
N GLY A 378 26.46 9.01 1.31
CA GLY A 378 25.67 9.79 2.25
C GLY A 378 24.17 9.84 1.93
N LEU A 379 23.67 8.96 1.05
CA LEU A 379 22.23 8.87 0.79
C LEU A 379 21.49 8.14 1.92
N ILE A 380 22.08 7.05 2.42
CA ILE A 380 21.56 6.24 3.52
C ILE A 380 22.72 5.77 4.41
N SER A 381 22.42 5.37 5.64
CA SER A 381 23.40 5.00 6.67
C SER A 381 23.52 3.49 6.91
N ARG A 382 22.49 2.72 6.58
CA ARG A 382 22.41 1.26 6.75
C ARG A 382 22.15 0.56 5.41
N LEU A 383 22.33 -0.76 5.35
CA LEU A 383 21.84 -1.53 4.21
C LEU A 383 20.31 -1.39 4.10
N PRO A 384 19.77 -1.30 2.88
CA PRO A 384 18.33 -1.22 2.63
C PRO A 384 17.48 -2.25 3.40
N SER A 385 17.95 -3.49 3.52
CA SER A 385 17.23 -4.54 4.26
C SER A 385 17.16 -4.34 5.77
N GLU A 386 18.01 -3.49 6.36
CA GLU A 386 18.00 -3.17 7.80
C GLU A 386 16.90 -2.15 8.18
N TYR A 387 16.27 -1.49 7.20
CA TYR A 387 15.13 -0.59 7.44
C TYR A 387 13.80 -1.34 7.54
N PHE A 388 13.72 -2.57 7.04
CA PHE A 388 12.50 -3.40 7.09
C PHE A 388 12.31 -3.97 8.49
N GLY A 389 11.08 -3.88 9.02
CA GLY A 389 10.75 -4.26 10.40
C GLY A 389 11.08 -3.19 11.43
N THR A 390 11.66 -2.04 11.01
CA THR A 390 11.93 -0.89 11.90
C THR A 390 11.25 0.39 11.40
N ASN A 391 11.53 0.76 10.15
CA ASN A 391 10.96 1.92 9.47
C ASN A 391 9.96 1.51 8.37
N VAL A 392 10.17 0.34 7.75
CA VAL A 392 9.38 -0.13 6.60
C VAL A 392 8.61 -1.38 6.98
N PHE A 393 7.31 -1.35 6.72
CA PHE A 393 6.36 -2.44 6.93
C PHE A 393 5.54 -2.68 5.66
N ILE A 394 4.89 -3.84 5.57
CA ILE A 394 4.14 -4.25 4.38
C ILE A 394 2.81 -4.84 4.84
N GLY A 395 1.72 -4.17 4.49
CA GLY A 395 0.37 -4.72 4.56
C GLY A 395 0.16 -5.67 3.38
N ALA A 396 0.47 -6.94 3.58
CA ALA A 396 0.29 -7.98 2.59
C ALA A 396 -1.16 -8.49 2.65
N SER A 397 -2.06 -7.68 2.12
CA SER A 397 -3.48 -8.00 1.96
C SER A 397 -3.62 -9.30 1.17
N THR A 398 -4.48 -10.20 1.65
CA THR A 398 -4.72 -11.53 1.07
C THR A 398 -3.46 -12.35 0.77
N MET A 399 -2.45 -12.23 1.65
CA MET A 399 -1.14 -12.86 1.53
C MET A 399 -1.23 -14.28 0.99
N SER A 400 -0.63 -14.50 -0.18
CA SER A 400 -0.67 -15.79 -0.86
C SER A 400 0.27 -16.81 -0.23
N THR A 401 0.02 -18.09 -0.48
CA THR A 401 0.95 -19.17 -0.08
C THR A 401 2.37 -19.00 -0.64
N GLU A 402 2.52 -18.34 -1.79
CA GLU A 402 3.84 -18.04 -2.35
C GLU A 402 4.59 -16.99 -1.52
N GLU A 403 3.88 -15.98 -1.03
CA GLU A 403 4.44 -14.96 -0.15
C GLU A 403 4.80 -15.52 1.22
N ILE A 404 3.93 -16.36 1.77
CA ILE A 404 4.21 -17.09 3.02
C ILE A 404 5.45 -17.97 2.89
N ARG A 405 5.61 -18.70 1.76
CA ARG A 405 6.83 -19.50 1.51
C ARG A 405 8.10 -18.64 1.45
N ARG A 406 7.98 -17.38 0.99
CA ARG A 406 9.08 -16.43 0.86
C ARG A 406 9.25 -15.50 2.06
N ARG A 407 8.48 -15.66 3.13
CA ARG A 407 8.46 -14.75 4.29
C ARG A 407 9.84 -14.36 4.82
N HIS A 408 10.78 -15.31 4.97
CA HIS A 408 12.13 -15.01 5.48
C HIS A 408 12.95 -14.15 4.50
N VAL A 409 12.90 -14.46 3.20
CA VAL A 409 13.62 -13.66 2.18
C VAL A 409 12.96 -12.29 1.98
N ASN A 410 11.65 -12.20 2.17
CA ASN A 410 10.87 -10.96 2.06
C ASN A 410 10.92 -10.10 3.34
N GLY A 411 11.65 -10.52 4.38
CA GLY A 411 11.75 -9.79 5.64
C GLY A 411 10.54 -10.01 6.55
N ILE A 412 10.47 -11.19 7.17
CA ILE A 412 9.36 -11.65 8.00
C ILE A 412 8.94 -10.63 9.06
N ASP A 413 9.86 -9.87 9.63
CA ASP A 413 9.62 -8.88 10.68
C ASP A 413 8.85 -7.63 10.19
N ALA A 414 8.74 -7.45 8.87
CA ALA A 414 8.04 -6.33 8.25
C ALA A 414 6.64 -6.72 7.71
N LEU A 415 6.37 -8.01 7.56
CA LEU A 415 5.18 -8.50 6.86
C LEU A 415 3.98 -8.57 7.79
N MET A 416 2.87 -7.95 7.41
CA MET A 416 1.62 -7.94 8.17
C MET A 416 0.50 -8.48 7.29
N TRP A 417 -0.10 -9.60 7.69
CA TRP A 417 -1.24 -10.18 6.98
C TRP A 417 -2.50 -9.31 7.10
N GLY A 418 -3.33 -9.25 6.06
CA GLY A 418 -4.58 -8.49 6.03
C GLY A 418 -5.70 -9.22 5.29
N THR A 419 -6.94 -9.00 5.72
CA THR A 419 -8.16 -9.59 5.14
C THR A 419 -8.64 -8.88 3.91
N ASP A 420 -8.40 -7.56 3.82
CA ASP A 420 -9.02 -6.68 2.83
C ASP A 420 -10.57 -6.68 2.91
N TYR A 421 -11.09 -6.75 4.14
CA TYR A 421 -12.53 -6.72 4.36
C TYR A 421 -13.09 -5.31 4.13
N PRO A 422 -14.19 -5.11 3.38
CA PRO A 422 -15.10 -6.12 2.86
C PRO A 422 -14.99 -6.34 1.34
N HIS A 423 -13.84 -6.03 0.73
CA HIS A 423 -13.68 -6.13 -0.73
C HIS A 423 -13.71 -7.59 -1.20
N PRO A 424 -14.24 -7.87 -2.41
CA PRO A 424 -14.40 -9.23 -2.91
C PRO A 424 -13.09 -9.95 -3.23
N GLU A 425 -12.02 -9.20 -3.52
CA GLU A 425 -10.65 -9.72 -3.63
C GLU A 425 -10.12 -10.25 -2.29
N GLY A 426 -10.70 -9.79 -1.17
CA GLY A 426 -10.36 -10.13 0.20
C GLY A 426 -10.53 -11.59 0.60
N SER A 427 -10.16 -11.91 1.85
CA SER A 427 -10.32 -13.26 2.41
C SER A 427 -11.73 -13.53 2.95
N TRP A 428 -12.48 -12.48 3.29
CA TRP A 428 -13.85 -12.58 3.77
C TRP A 428 -14.81 -12.99 2.64
N PRO A 429 -15.85 -13.82 2.87
CA PRO A 429 -16.29 -14.44 4.14
C PRO A 429 -15.64 -15.80 4.45
N LYS A 430 -14.50 -16.12 3.84
CA LYS A 430 -13.82 -17.42 3.96
C LYS A 430 -12.50 -17.34 4.72
N THR A 431 -12.31 -16.32 5.54
CA THR A 431 -11.04 -16.04 6.20
C THR A 431 -10.52 -17.22 7.01
N ARG A 432 -11.37 -17.90 7.78
CA ARG A 432 -10.95 -19.08 8.57
C ARG A 432 -10.45 -20.24 7.71
N GLU A 433 -11.19 -20.59 6.66
CA GLU A 433 -10.79 -21.63 5.70
C GLU A 433 -9.46 -21.27 5.05
N ARG A 434 -9.28 -19.98 4.71
CA ARG A 434 -8.04 -19.51 4.10
C ARG A 434 -6.86 -19.59 5.05
N LEU A 435 -7.02 -19.16 6.31
CA LEU A 435 -5.98 -19.25 7.34
C LEU A 435 -5.56 -20.69 7.60
N GLU A 436 -6.52 -21.62 7.71
CA GLU A 436 -6.24 -23.05 7.88
C GLU A 436 -5.39 -23.59 6.72
N ASN A 437 -5.80 -23.33 5.48
CA ASN A 437 -5.09 -23.83 4.31
C ASN A 437 -3.69 -23.20 4.13
N ASP A 438 -3.57 -21.89 4.35
CA ASP A 438 -2.36 -21.14 4.01
C ASP A 438 -1.26 -21.27 5.08
N PHE A 439 -1.62 -21.48 6.34
CA PHE A 439 -0.68 -21.50 7.48
C PHE A 439 -0.40 -22.89 8.07
N GLN A 440 -1.05 -23.96 7.59
CA GLN A 440 -0.87 -25.32 8.12
C GLN A 440 0.60 -25.78 8.22
N ASP A 441 1.43 -25.40 7.23
CA ASP A 441 2.84 -25.77 7.12
C ASP A 441 3.80 -24.66 7.60
N VAL A 442 3.28 -23.67 8.31
CA VAL A 442 4.04 -22.56 8.88
C VAL A 442 4.24 -22.83 10.37
N SER A 443 5.43 -22.55 10.91
CA SER A 443 5.69 -22.68 12.35
C SER A 443 4.81 -21.70 13.15
N ILE A 444 4.53 -22.04 14.41
CA ILE A 444 3.64 -21.24 15.26
C ILE A 444 4.20 -19.82 15.42
N GLU A 445 5.50 -19.69 15.67
CA GLU A 445 6.18 -18.42 15.87
C GLU A 445 6.14 -17.52 14.62
N ASP A 446 6.37 -18.06 13.42
CA ASP A 446 6.27 -17.29 12.17
C ASP A 446 4.82 -16.84 11.94
N THR A 447 3.84 -17.72 12.20
CA THR A 447 2.42 -17.39 12.09
C THR A 447 2.02 -16.27 13.05
N ARG A 448 2.57 -16.25 14.29
CA ARG A 448 2.32 -15.14 15.23
C ARG A 448 2.84 -13.81 14.71
N LEU A 449 4.04 -13.79 14.13
CA LEU A 449 4.62 -12.59 13.53
C LEU A 449 3.71 -12.05 12.41
N LEU A 450 3.41 -12.91 11.43
CA LEU A 450 2.65 -12.56 10.24
C LEU A 450 1.20 -12.14 10.55
N LEU A 451 0.51 -12.88 11.43
CA LEU A 451 -0.91 -12.64 11.72
C LEU A 451 -1.17 -11.47 12.66
N GLY A 452 -0.20 -11.01 13.46
CA GLY A 452 -0.50 -9.89 14.35
C GLY A 452 0.66 -9.19 15.03
N LEU A 453 1.73 -9.90 15.43
CA LEU A 453 2.77 -9.25 16.25
C LEU A 453 3.48 -8.11 15.51
N ASN A 454 3.68 -8.24 14.19
CA ASN A 454 4.27 -7.17 13.38
C ASN A 454 3.36 -5.94 13.28
N ALA A 455 2.05 -6.14 13.14
CA ALA A 455 1.09 -5.04 13.15
C ALA A 455 1.02 -4.36 14.52
N ILE A 456 1.04 -5.14 15.61
CA ILE A 456 1.07 -4.61 16.97
C ILE A 456 2.29 -3.71 17.18
N ASP A 457 3.48 -4.14 16.73
CA ASP A 457 4.69 -3.31 16.81
C ASP A 457 4.59 -2.05 15.94
N CYS A 458 4.24 -2.22 14.65
CA CYS A 458 4.18 -1.13 13.67
C CYS A 458 3.29 0.04 14.14
N TYR A 459 2.11 -0.28 14.67
CA TYR A 459 1.10 0.72 15.05
C TYR A 459 1.02 1.01 16.55
N GLY A 460 1.83 0.32 17.38
CA GLY A 460 1.78 0.43 18.84
C GLY A 460 0.38 0.15 19.38
N LEU A 461 -0.17 -1.02 19.02
CA LEU A 461 -1.51 -1.46 19.44
C LEU A 461 -1.49 -1.99 20.88
N ASP A 462 -2.64 -1.96 21.55
CA ASP A 462 -2.80 -2.54 22.89
C ASP A 462 -2.84 -4.07 22.80
N GLU A 463 -1.67 -4.70 22.86
CA GLU A 463 -1.53 -6.15 22.79
C GLU A 463 -2.33 -6.87 23.88
N ALA A 464 -2.38 -6.32 25.10
CA ALA A 464 -3.09 -6.93 26.20
C ALA A 464 -4.61 -6.90 25.98
N GLY A 465 -5.14 -5.77 25.49
CA GLY A 465 -6.53 -5.66 25.07
C GLY A 465 -6.86 -6.60 23.91
N LEU A 466 -6.01 -6.65 22.88
CA LEU A 466 -6.18 -7.55 21.74
C LEU A 466 -6.10 -9.03 22.14
N ARG A 467 -5.26 -9.39 23.13
CA ARG A 467 -5.20 -10.74 23.69
C ARG A 467 -6.54 -11.18 24.25
N VAL A 468 -7.23 -10.31 25.00
CA VAL A 468 -8.57 -10.60 25.55
C VAL A 468 -9.58 -10.90 24.43
N VAL A 469 -9.50 -10.18 23.30
CA VAL A 469 -10.36 -10.44 22.14
C VAL A 469 -9.96 -11.76 21.47
N ALA A 470 -8.67 -11.97 21.23
CA ALA A 470 -8.12 -13.17 20.60
C ALA A 470 -8.43 -14.45 21.38
N ASP A 471 -8.42 -14.41 22.70
CA ASP A 471 -8.79 -15.55 23.55
C ASP A 471 -10.24 -16.00 23.32
N ARG A 472 -11.10 -15.10 22.83
CA ARG A 472 -12.50 -15.39 22.49
C ARG A 472 -12.68 -15.84 21.03
N VAL A 473 -11.98 -15.20 20.09
CA VAL A 473 -12.31 -15.33 18.65
C VAL A 473 -11.17 -15.88 17.78
N GLY A 474 -9.92 -15.71 18.22
CA GLY A 474 -8.74 -16.05 17.45
C GLY A 474 -8.63 -17.56 17.18
N PRO A 475 -8.17 -17.98 16.00
CA PRO A 475 -7.88 -19.39 15.75
C PRO A 475 -6.69 -19.85 16.60
N THR A 476 -6.68 -21.12 16.97
CA THR A 476 -5.54 -21.78 17.64
C THR A 476 -4.64 -22.49 16.61
N PRO A 477 -3.38 -22.81 16.95
CA PRO A 477 -2.53 -23.62 16.07
C PRO A 477 -3.15 -24.96 15.66
N GLU A 478 -3.88 -25.61 16.58
CA GLU A 478 -4.59 -26.87 16.30
C GLU A 478 -5.68 -26.67 15.24
N GLN A 479 -6.46 -25.58 15.33
CA GLN A 479 -7.49 -25.24 14.34
C GLN A 479 -6.92 -24.88 12.97
N LEU A 480 -5.67 -24.42 12.91
CA LEU A 480 -4.96 -24.20 11.64
C LEU A 480 -4.24 -25.46 11.13
N GLY A 481 -4.39 -26.60 11.80
CA GLY A 481 -3.74 -27.86 11.39
C GLY A 481 -2.21 -27.87 11.58
N GLN A 482 -1.67 -26.96 12.38
CA GLN A 482 -0.22 -26.79 12.51
C GLN A 482 0.41 -27.84 13.42
N SER A 483 1.59 -28.34 13.03
CA SER A 483 2.38 -29.23 13.88
C SER A 483 3.03 -28.47 15.03
N PRO A 484 2.83 -28.86 16.30
CA PRO A 484 3.49 -28.24 17.44
C PRO A 484 4.99 -28.54 17.47
N ASP A 485 5.52 -29.44 16.64
CA ASP A 485 6.95 -29.75 16.55
C ASP A 485 7.68 -28.97 15.43
N LEU A 486 6.93 -28.34 14.51
CA LEU A 486 7.52 -27.54 13.44
C LEU A 486 8.08 -26.23 14.01
N ARG A 487 9.37 -25.98 13.79
CA ARG A 487 10.08 -24.79 14.28
C ARG A 487 10.89 -24.11 13.20
N THR A 488 10.93 -22.79 13.27
CA THR A 488 11.79 -21.94 12.44
C THR A 488 13.24 -22.08 12.92
N PRO A 489 14.20 -22.44 12.04
CA PRO A 489 15.61 -22.38 12.36
C PRO A 489 16.03 -20.96 12.76
N ALA A 490 16.89 -20.81 13.77
CA ALA A 490 17.35 -19.50 14.23
C ALA A 490 18.07 -18.68 13.14
N ASP A 491 18.67 -19.36 12.16
CA ASP A 491 19.38 -18.79 11.01
C ASP A 491 18.50 -18.69 9.75
N ALA A 492 17.18 -18.88 9.83
CA ALA A 492 16.30 -18.92 8.65
C ALA A 492 16.36 -17.63 7.81
N VAL A 493 16.40 -16.45 8.44
CA VAL A 493 16.52 -15.16 7.75
C VAL A 493 17.91 -14.99 7.14
N GLU A 494 18.96 -15.36 7.86
CA GLU A 494 20.36 -15.33 7.37
C GLU A 494 20.52 -16.21 6.13
N ILE A 495 20.06 -17.47 6.21
CA ILE A 495 20.06 -18.42 5.09
C ILE A 495 19.27 -17.87 3.90
N ALA A 496 18.08 -17.31 4.15
CA ALA A 496 17.22 -16.77 3.11
C ALA A 496 17.85 -15.54 2.42
N ARG A 497 18.65 -14.76 3.16
CA ARG A 497 19.38 -13.58 2.70
C ARG A 497 20.85 -13.88 2.35
N TRP A 498 21.09 -15.05 1.74
CA TRP A 498 22.40 -15.56 1.30
C TRP A 498 23.33 -14.57 0.60
N TRP A 499 22.78 -13.53 -0.05
CA TRP A 499 23.56 -12.53 -0.78
C TRP A 499 24.41 -11.65 0.12
N ILE A 500 24.03 -11.50 1.40
CA ILE A 500 24.79 -10.70 2.35
C ILE A 500 26.20 -11.30 2.47
N ASP A 501 26.29 -12.60 2.75
CA ASP A 501 27.58 -13.30 2.88
C ASP A 501 28.25 -13.56 1.53
N GLU A 502 27.50 -14.03 0.52
CA GLU A 502 28.11 -14.41 -0.76
C GLU A 502 28.74 -13.22 -1.49
N TYR A 503 28.15 -12.02 -1.38
CA TYR A 503 28.71 -10.81 -1.96
C TYR A 503 29.56 -9.99 -0.98
N GLY A 504 29.63 -10.37 0.30
CA GLY A 504 30.29 -9.60 1.35
C GLY A 504 29.69 -8.21 1.50
N CYS A 505 28.36 -8.13 1.59
CA CYS A 505 27.64 -6.87 1.70
C CYS A 505 27.87 -6.25 3.07
N GLU A 506 28.60 -5.14 3.10
CA GLU A 506 28.75 -4.26 4.25
C GLU A 506 28.52 -2.83 3.77
N MET A 507 27.84 -1.98 4.53
CA MET A 507 27.49 -0.63 4.07
C MET A 507 28.72 0.16 3.58
N GLN A 508 28.80 0.46 2.27
CA GLN A 508 30.00 1.07 1.66
C GLN A 508 29.92 2.60 1.52
N TYR A 509 28.70 3.16 1.63
CA TYR A 509 28.41 4.52 1.19
C TYR A 509 27.78 5.39 2.27
N ALA A 510 27.96 5.03 3.55
CA ALA A 510 27.53 5.86 4.66
C ALA A 510 28.10 7.28 4.61
#